data_AF-A0A848CQD0-F1
#
_entry.id   AF-A0A848CQD0-F1
#
_cell.length_a   1.000
_cell.length_b   1.000
_cell.length_c   1.000
_cell.angle_alpha   90.00
_cell.angle_beta   90.00
_cell.angle_gamma   90.00
#
_symmetry.space_group_name_H-M   'P 1'
#
loop_
_entity.id
_entity.type
_entity.pdbx_description
1 polymer ?
#
loop_
_entity_poly.entity_id
_entity_poly.type
_entity_poly.pdbx_seq_one_letter_code
_entity_poly.pdbx_strand_id
1 'polypeptide(L)'
;MKMRWEEPRIEVQKFIPNEYVAACYNISCNVPSGVGYYETNGEPGYQEGGWFTKGDEFIASGTGCGTTHYGVPGVPDDGPVANAMWQESRSGRYYSVFYWEQSSWGHSSSHFSKVEDADWEKNPNAS
;
A
#
# COMPACT_ATOMS: atom_id res chain seq x y z
N MET A 1 -53.46 -40.34 -1.39
CA MET A 1 -52.47 -39.26 -1.16
C MET A 1 -51.10 -39.84 -1.49
N LYS A 2 -50.43 -39.38 -2.55
CA LYS A 2 -49.09 -39.86 -2.91
C LYS A 2 -48.08 -38.78 -2.56
N MET A 3 -47.17 -39.05 -1.62
CA MET A 3 -46.05 -38.17 -1.31
C MET A 3 -45.05 -38.26 -2.47
N ARG A 4 -44.84 -37.14 -3.17
CA ARG A 4 -43.82 -37.04 -4.22
C ARG A 4 -42.51 -36.70 -3.50
N TRP A 5 -41.56 -37.64 -3.51
CA TRP A 5 -40.20 -37.37 -3.07
C TRP A 5 -39.56 -36.41 -4.08
N GLU A 6 -39.09 -35.26 -3.61
CA GLU A 6 -38.28 -34.33 -4.39
C GLU A 6 -36.88 -34.33 -3.78
N GLU A 7 -35.88 -34.52 -4.64
CA GLU A 7 -34.48 -34.61 -4.25
C GLU A 7 -34.03 -33.25 -3.69
N PRO A 8 -33.40 -33.19 -2.49
CA PRO A 8 -32.95 -31.94 -1.93
C PRO A 8 -31.85 -31.37 -2.82
N ARG A 9 -32.17 -30.29 -3.53
CA ARG A 9 -31.20 -29.50 -4.28
C ARG A 9 -30.28 -28.82 -3.26
N ILE A 10 -29.11 -29.40 -3.04
CA ILE A 10 -28.01 -28.69 -2.39
C ILE A 10 -27.66 -27.54 -3.31
N GLU A 11 -28.05 -26.32 -2.92
CA GLU A 11 -27.44 -25.13 -3.48
C GLU A 11 -25.98 -25.15 -3.07
N VAL A 12 -25.12 -25.63 -3.96
CA VAL A 12 -23.69 -25.39 -3.86
C VAL A 12 -23.57 -23.88 -3.98
N GLN A 13 -23.49 -23.18 -2.84
CA GLN A 13 -23.01 -21.82 -2.81
C GLN A 13 -21.70 -21.85 -3.58
N LYS A 14 -21.67 -21.20 -4.75
CA LYS A 14 -20.41 -20.87 -5.38
C LYS A 14 -19.62 -20.17 -4.30
N PHE A 15 -18.57 -20.83 -3.80
CA PHE A 15 -17.46 -20.12 -3.22
C PHE A 15 -17.01 -19.18 -4.33
N ILE A 16 -17.46 -17.93 -4.26
CA ILE A 16 -16.76 -16.84 -4.91
C ILE A 16 -15.45 -16.87 -4.14
N PRO A 17 -14.32 -17.28 -4.77
CA PRO A 17 -13.04 -17.07 -4.11
C PRO A 17 -13.07 -15.61 -3.72
N ASN A 18 -12.87 -15.30 -2.43
CA ASN A 18 -12.56 -13.93 -2.08
C ASN A 18 -11.41 -13.58 -3.01
N GLU A 19 -11.65 -12.70 -3.98
CA GLU A 19 -10.62 -12.09 -4.81
C GLU A 19 -9.80 -11.19 -3.88
N TYR A 20 -9.15 -11.79 -2.89
CA TYR A 20 -7.79 -11.41 -2.56
C TYR A 20 -7.02 -11.72 -3.83
N VAL A 21 -7.09 -10.78 -4.79
CA VAL A 21 -6.13 -10.64 -5.87
C VAL A 21 -4.79 -10.90 -5.21
N ALA A 22 -4.21 -12.07 -5.48
CA ALA A 22 -3.00 -12.49 -4.83
C ALA A 22 -1.97 -11.40 -5.14
N ALA A 23 -1.59 -10.60 -4.14
CA ALA A 23 -0.83 -9.40 -4.42
C ALA A 23 0.42 -9.78 -5.22
N CYS A 24 0.62 -9.09 -6.34
CA CYS A 24 1.61 -9.48 -7.34
C CYS A 24 3.04 -9.35 -6.83
N TYR A 25 3.27 -8.58 -5.75
CA TYR A 25 4.60 -8.27 -5.25
C TYR A 25 4.72 -8.33 -3.72
N ASN A 26 5.90 -8.72 -3.27
CA ASN A 26 6.39 -8.53 -1.90
C ASN A 26 7.26 -7.27 -1.89
N ILE A 27 7.01 -6.34 -0.97
CA ILE A 27 7.63 -4.99 -1.01
C ILE A 27 8.33 -4.70 0.31
N SER A 28 9.59 -4.27 0.24
CA SER A 28 10.37 -3.86 1.40
C SER A 28 10.02 -2.45 1.86
N CYS A 29 9.68 -2.28 3.14
CA CYS A 29 9.46 -0.97 3.76
C CYS A 29 10.80 -0.40 4.25
N ASN A 30 11.47 0.37 3.39
CA ASN A 30 12.91 0.67 3.48
C ASN A 30 13.25 2.18 3.49
N VAL A 31 12.27 3.06 3.71
CA VAL A 31 12.55 4.50 3.79
C VAL A 31 13.38 4.86 5.04
N PRO A 32 14.38 5.75 4.93
CA PRO A 32 15.11 6.29 6.07
C PRO A 32 14.21 7.20 6.92
N SER A 33 14.72 7.67 8.06
CA SER A 33 13.96 8.60 8.90
C SER A 33 13.55 9.87 8.14
N GLY A 34 12.27 10.22 8.17
CA GLY A 34 11.71 11.26 7.32
C GLY A 34 10.21 11.48 7.49
N VAL A 35 9.66 12.20 6.52
CA VAL A 35 8.23 12.54 6.39
C VAL A 35 7.72 12.12 5.02
N GLY A 36 6.63 11.36 5.01
CA GLY A 36 5.86 11.01 3.82
C GLY A 36 4.70 11.97 3.61
N TYR A 37 4.49 12.41 2.37
CA TYR A 37 3.47 13.40 2.02
C TYR A 37 2.98 13.22 0.58
N TYR A 38 1.78 13.74 0.29
CA TYR A 38 1.35 14.00 -1.07
C TYR A 38 1.74 15.42 -1.46
N GLU A 39 2.46 15.53 -2.57
CA GLU A 39 2.78 16.81 -3.21
C GLU A 39 1.50 17.44 -3.75
N THR A 40 1.12 18.63 -3.26
CA THR A 40 -0.14 19.28 -3.65
C THR A 40 -0.01 20.74 -4.06
N ASN A 41 1.16 21.35 -3.95
CA ASN A 41 1.36 22.78 -4.16
C ASN A 41 2.37 23.09 -5.30
N GLY A 42 3.13 22.10 -5.77
CA GLY A 42 4.13 22.18 -6.83
C GLY A 42 5.51 22.68 -6.38
N GLU A 43 5.73 22.86 -5.08
CA GLU A 43 6.99 23.31 -4.50
C GLU A 43 7.83 22.11 -4.04
N PRO A 44 9.12 22.02 -4.39
CA PRO A 44 9.89 20.82 -4.08
C PRO A 44 10.18 20.64 -2.58
N GLY A 45 9.92 19.43 -2.08
CA GLY A 45 10.08 19.06 -0.67
C GLY A 45 8.74 19.05 0.06
N TYR A 46 8.74 18.74 1.34
CA TYR A 46 7.57 18.85 2.21
C TYR A 46 7.47 20.28 2.72
N GLN A 47 6.37 20.98 2.42
CA GLN A 47 6.04 22.25 3.05
C GLN A 47 4.79 22.11 3.89
N GLU A 48 4.93 22.37 5.20
CA GLU A 48 3.78 22.47 6.08
C GLU A 48 3.00 23.75 5.76
N GLY A 49 1.67 23.63 5.64
CA GLY A 49 0.81 24.75 5.34
C GLY A 49 0.86 25.84 6.41
N GLY A 50 0.71 27.09 5.97
CA GLY A 50 0.62 28.25 6.85
C GLY A 50 -0.81 28.76 6.97
N TRP A 51 -1.01 29.82 7.75
CA TRP A 51 -2.34 30.42 7.91
C TRP A 51 -2.92 30.96 6.59
N PHE A 52 -2.08 31.28 5.60
CA PHE A 52 -2.51 31.81 4.29
C PHE A 52 -2.01 31.00 3.10
N THR A 53 -1.34 29.87 3.34
CA THR A 53 -0.70 29.07 2.30
C THR A 53 -1.09 27.60 2.47
N LYS A 54 -1.53 26.99 1.37
CA LYS A 54 -1.78 25.55 1.35
C LYS A 54 -0.43 24.83 1.21
N GLY A 55 -0.07 24.05 2.22
CA GLY A 55 1.07 23.15 2.17
C GLY A 55 0.67 21.76 1.66
N ASP A 56 1.62 20.85 1.74
CA ASP A 56 1.42 19.45 1.36
C ASP A 56 0.54 18.68 2.33
N GLU A 57 -0.01 17.58 1.84
CA GLU A 57 -0.80 16.68 2.66
C GLU A 57 0.13 15.68 3.36
N PHE A 58 0.24 15.83 4.68
CA PHE A 58 0.99 14.91 5.52
C PHE A 58 0.36 13.51 5.56
N ILE A 59 1.17 12.48 5.37
CA ILE A 59 0.75 11.08 5.51
C ILE A 59 1.24 10.51 6.83
N ALA A 60 2.56 10.43 7.00
CA ALA A 60 3.19 9.87 8.19
C ALA A 60 4.63 10.35 8.34
N SER A 61 5.16 10.30 9.56
CA SER A 61 6.57 10.56 9.86
C SER A 61 7.17 9.38 10.62
N GLY A 62 8.43 9.07 10.39
CA GLY A 62 9.12 7.99 11.08
C GLY A 62 10.24 7.41 10.25
N THR A 63 10.53 6.14 10.48
CA THR A 63 11.48 5.36 9.70
C THR A 63 10.73 4.13 9.18
N GLY A 64 11.06 3.66 7.98
CA GLY A 64 10.54 2.39 7.47
C GLY A 64 10.78 1.26 8.47
N CYS A 65 9.84 0.34 8.57
CA CYS A 65 9.92 -0.74 9.56
C CYS A 65 11.03 -1.76 9.26
N GLY A 66 11.68 -1.69 8.09
CA GLY A 66 12.80 -2.55 7.73
C GLY A 66 12.40 -3.99 7.43
N THR A 67 11.11 -4.23 7.17
CA THR A 67 10.56 -5.55 6.87
C THR A 67 9.94 -5.59 5.48
N THR A 68 9.97 -6.76 4.85
CA THR A 68 9.23 -7.04 3.61
C THR A 68 7.79 -7.40 3.92
N HIS A 69 6.86 -6.73 3.25
CA HIS A 69 5.42 -6.96 3.35
C HIS A 69 4.96 -7.84 2.20
N TYR A 70 4.25 -8.90 2.56
CA TYR A 70 3.61 -9.83 1.62
C TYR A 70 2.18 -9.41 1.41
N GLY A 71 1.63 -9.63 0.21
CA GLY A 71 0.21 -9.37 0.02
C GLY A 71 -0.13 -7.89 -0.12
N VAL A 72 0.80 -7.02 -0.55
CA VAL A 72 0.56 -5.57 -0.58
C VAL A 72 -0.53 -5.22 -1.61
N PRO A 73 -1.67 -4.66 -1.19
CA PRO A 73 -2.79 -4.39 -2.09
C PRO A 73 -2.50 -3.20 -3.01
N GLY A 74 -3.18 -3.15 -4.16
CA GLY A 74 -3.16 -1.99 -5.06
C GLY A 74 -1.88 -1.82 -5.88
N VAL A 75 -1.03 -2.85 -5.93
CA VAL A 75 0.19 -2.84 -6.75
C VAL A 75 -0.16 -3.25 -8.18
N PRO A 76 0.14 -2.43 -9.20
CA PRO A 76 0.01 -2.79 -10.61
C PRO A 76 0.79 -4.05 -11.01
N ASP A 77 0.42 -4.69 -12.12
CA ASP A 77 1.07 -5.91 -12.62
C ASP A 77 2.55 -5.71 -13.00
N ASP A 78 2.92 -4.50 -13.42
CA ASP A 78 4.28 -4.09 -13.74
C ASP A 78 5.11 -3.64 -12.52
N GLY A 79 4.49 -3.61 -11.33
CA GLY A 79 5.15 -3.35 -10.05
C GLY A 79 4.66 -2.08 -9.35
N PRO A 80 5.24 -1.76 -8.18
CA PRO A 80 4.94 -0.55 -7.43
C PRO A 80 5.26 0.71 -8.23
N VAL A 81 4.25 1.59 -8.38
CA VAL A 81 4.40 2.89 -9.04
C VAL A 81 4.30 3.99 -7.99
N ALA A 82 5.15 5.00 -8.09
CA ALA A 82 5.13 6.11 -7.14
C ALA A 82 3.75 6.76 -7.03
N ASN A 83 3.26 6.90 -5.80
CA ASN A 83 2.00 7.54 -5.47
C ASN A 83 2.13 8.58 -4.35
N ALA A 84 3.32 8.72 -3.75
CA ALA A 84 3.61 9.69 -2.71
C ALA A 84 5.08 10.14 -2.78
N MET A 85 5.44 11.10 -1.92
CA MET A 85 6.80 11.61 -1.76
C MET A 85 7.31 11.31 -0.35
N TRP A 86 8.63 11.21 -0.21
CA TRP A 86 9.31 11.09 1.07
C TRP A 86 10.42 12.12 1.16
N GLN A 87 10.51 12.85 2.26
CA GLN A 87 11.63 13.73 2.59
C GLN A 87 12.42 13.17 3.76
N GLU A 88 13.71 12.88 3.55
CA GLU A 88 14.61 12.39 4.59
C GLU A 88 15.00 13.51 5.56
N SER A 89 14.82 13.26 6.87
CA SER A 89 15.09 14.24 7.93
C SER A 89 16.56 14.66 7.99
N ARG A 90 17.49 13.73 7.73
CA ARG A 90 18.94 13.99 7.90
C ARG A 90 19.54 14.77 6.75
N SER A 91 19.14 14.45 5.51
CA SER A 91 19.75 15.01 4.30
C SER A 91 18.90 16.14 3.68
N GLY A 92 17.60 16.20 4.00
CA GLY A 92 16.64 17.06 3.32
C GLY A 92 16.33 16.63 1.88
N ARG A 93 16.89 15.50 1.41
CA ARG A 93 16.58 14.95 0.10
C ARG A 93 15.15 14.45 0.07
N TYR A 94 14.47 14.69 -1.04
CA TYR A 94 13.15 14.16 -1.31
C TYR A 94 13.15 13.34 -2.59
N TYR A 95 12.30 12.32 -2.63
CA TYR A 95 12.16 11.40 -3.74
C TYR A 95 10.78 10.73 -3.72
N SER A 96 10.40 10.18 -4.87
CA SER A 96 9.14 9.48 -5.05
C SER A 96 9.17 8.11 -4.38
N VAL A 97 8.08 7.77 -3.70
CA VAL A 97 7.91 6.50 -2.99
C VAL A 97 6.58 5.85 -3.35
N PHE A 98 6.52 4.54 -3.17
CA PHE A 98 5.27 3.80 -3.14
C PHE A 98 4.80 3.71 -1.68
N TYR A 99 3.62 4.25 -1.42
CA TYR A 99 2.93 4.23 -0.16
C TYR A 99 1.78 3.22 -0.19
N TRP A 100 1.63 2.46 0.89
CA TRP A 100 0.46 1.64 1.13
C TRP A 100 0.10 1.62 2.62
N GLU A 101 -1.18 1.39 2.89
CA GLU A 101 -1.65 1.07 4.23
C GLU A 101 -1.85 -0.42 4.38
N GLN A 102 -1.44 -0.97 5.52
CA GLN A 102 -1.77 -2.33 5.89
C GLN A 102 -2.46 -2.33 7.25
N SER A 103 -3.64 -2.96 7.30
CA SER A 103 -4.39 -3.13 8.55
C SER A 103 -4.04 -4.45 9.22
N SER A 104 -3.74 -4.41 10.51
CA SER A 104 -3.48 -5.58 11.35
C SER A 104 -4.12 -5.38 12.73
N TRP A 105 -4.92 -6.35 13.19
CA TRP A 105 -5.61 -6.32 14.49
C TRP A 105 -6.36 -5.01 14.81
N GLY A 106 -7.00 -4.39 13.80
CA GLY A 106 -7.76 -3.16 13.96
C GLY A 106 -6.94 -1.87 13.92
N HIS A 107 -5.63 -1.95 13.66
CA HIS A 107 -4.75 -0.80 13.47
C HIS A 107 -4.28 -0.75 12.00
N SER A 108 -4.35 0.42 11.37
CA SER A 108 -3.69 0.68 10.08
C SER A 108 -2.28 1.23 10.33
N SER A 109 -1.32 0.67 9.60
CA SER A 109 0.06 1.16 9.57
C SER A 109 0.38 1.67 8.19
N SER A 110 1.02 2.84 8.14
CA SER A 110 1.54 3.44 6.91
C SER A 110 2.92 2.86 6.59
N HIS A 111 3.11 2.42 5.36
CA HIS A 111 4.36 1.85 4.88
C HIS A 111 4.80 2.52 3.59
N PHE A 112 6.11 2.58 3.37
CA PHE A 112 6.71 3.27 2.23
C PHE A 112 7.90 2.49 1.70
N SER A 113 8.03 2.44 0.38
CA SER A 113 9.18 1.86 -0.31
C SER A 113 9.69 2.83 -1.37
N LYS A 114 11.00 2.94 -1.51
CA LYS A 114 11.57 3.75 -2.58
C LYS A 114 11.41 3.05 -3.92
N VAL A 115 10.76 3.73 -4.86
CA VAL A 115 10.56 3.19 -6.22
C VAL A 115 11.89 3.06 -6.97
N GLU A 116 12.82 4.00 -6.75
CA GLU A 116 14.15 3.95 -7.37
C GLU A 116 15.02 2.78 -6.93
N ASP A 117 14.85 2.31 -5.68
CA ASP A 117 15.64 1.20 -5.13
C ASP A 117 15.16 -0.16 -5.67
N ALA A 118 13.94 -0.23 -6.22
CA ALA A 118 13.34 -1.45 -6.77
C ALA A 118 13.37 -2.66 -5.82
N ASP A 119 13.21 -2.41 -4.52
CA ASP A 119 13.31 -3.42 -3.45
C ASP A 119 11.97 -4.17 -3.26
N TRP A 120 11.57 -4.88 -4.33
CA TRP A 120 10.40 -5.75 -4.37
C TRP A 120 10.62 -6.93 -5.30
N GLU A 121 9.91 -8.02 -5.02
CA GLU A 121 9.95 -9.24 -5.81
C GLU A 121 8.53 -9.69 -6.17
N LYS A 122 8.38 -10.39 -7.30
CA LYS A 122 7.09 -10.99 -7.65
C LYS A 122 6.73 -12.04 -6.60
N ASN A 123 5.50 -12.00 -6.12
CA ASN A 123 4.98 -13.01 -5.23
C ASN A 123 4.83 -14.33 -6.01
N PRO A 124 5.55 -15.41 -5.63
CA PRO A 124 5.49 -16.69 -6.34
C PRO A 124 4.12 -17.37 -6.24
N ASN A 125 3.25 -16.89 -5.35
CA ASN A 125 1.89 -17.40 -5.17
C ASN A 125 0.83 -16.52 -5.86
N ALA A 126 1.24 -15.48 -6.60
CA ALA A 126 0.32 -14.71 -7.44
C ALA A 126 0.01 -15.53 -8.71
N SER A 127 -1.25 -15.90 -8.90
CA SER A 127 -1.76 -16.75 -9.99
C SER A 127 -2.92 -16.11 -10.72
#